data_AF-A0A943RMW6-F1
#
_entry.id   AF-A0A943RMW6-F1
#
_cell.length_a   1.000
_cell.length_b   1.000
_cell.length_c   1.000
_cell.angle_alpha   90.00
_cell.angle_beta   90.00
_cell.angle_gamma   90.00
#
_symmetry.space_group_name_H-M   'P 1'
#
loop_
_entity.id
_entity.type
_entity.pdbx_description
1 polymer ?
#
loop_
_entity_poly.entity_id
_entity_poly.type
_entity_poly.pdbx_seq_one_letter_code
_entity_poly.pdbx_strand_id
1 'polypeptide(L)'
;VSDIYKTSVCPLARVMRRELKKRGIAKLKVVYSKEEPLTPRFDNAADIDPRRRSTPGSIAFVPGTAGLILAGEVIKDIAFNCH
;
A
#
# COMPACT_ATOMS: atom_id res chain seq x y z
N VAL A 1 -8.25 3.18 -6.22
CA VAL A 1 -8.12 4.19 -5.15
C VAL A 1 -9.31 4.07 -4.21
N SER A 2 -9.12 4.05 -2.90
CA SER A 2 -10.24 4.01 -1.93
C SER A 2 -9.80 4.59 -0.59
N ASP A 3 -10.69 4.62 0.38
CA ASP A 3 -10.34 4.99 1.75
C ASP A 3 -9.48 3.91 2.41
N ILE A 4 -8.50 4.32 3.23
CA ILE A 4 -7.62 3.41 3.96
C ILE A 4 -8.37 2.38 4.81
N TYR A 5 -9.53 2.74 5.37
CA TYR A 5 -10.36 1.84 6.18
C TYR A 5 -11.03 0.74 5.35
N LYS A 6 -11.23 0.96 4.04
CA LYS A 6 -11.79 0.00 3.08
C LYS A 6 -10.74 -0.89 2.42
N THR A 7 -9.46 -0.69 2.74
CA THR A 7 -8.38 -1.54 2.22
C THR A 7 -8.39 -2.92 2.89
N SER A 8 -8.14 -3.95 2.10
CA SER A 8 -8.02 -5.34 2.54
C SER A 8 -6.69 -5.92 2.06
N VAL A 9 -6.29 -7.07 2.61
CA VAL A 9 -5.21 -7.92 2.08
C VAL A 9 -3.76 -7.41 2.28
N CYS A 10 -3.51 -6.11 2.50
CA CYS A 10 -2.15 -5.58 2.68
C CYS A 10 -1.68 -5.49 4.16
N PRO A 11 -0.56 -6.13 4.55
CA PRO A 11 0.00 -6.03 5.91
C PRO A 11 0.42 -4.61 6.30
N LEU A 12 0.94 -3.83 5.35
CA LEU A 12 1.30 -2.44 5.56
C LEU A 12 0.06 -1.58 5.83
N ALA A 13 -1.02 -1.77 5.06
CA ALA A 13 -2.27 -1.05 5.27
C ALA A 13 -2.91 -1.39 6.64
N ARG A 14 -2.69 -2.59 7.17
CA ARG A 14 -3.12 -2.96 8.53
C ARG A 14 -2.41 -2.13 9.60
N VAL A 15 -1.10 -1.95 9.49
CA VAL A 15 -0.32 -1.12 10.41
C VAL A 15 -0.74 0.35 10.28
N MET A 16 -0.87 0.85 9.05
CA MET A 16 -1.29 2.23 8.80
C MET A 16 -2.68 2.53 9.37
N ARG A 17 -3.67 1.63 9.24
CA ARG A 17 -4.99 1.81 9.86
C ARG A 17 -4.92 1.95 11.38
N ARG A 18 -4.07 1.17 12.06
CA ARG A 18 -3.90 1.25 13.51
C ARG A 18 -3.30 2.60 13.92
N GLU A 19 -2.26 3.04 13.21
CA GLU A 19 -1.60 4.32 13.50
C GLU A 19 -2.48 5.53 13.19
N LEU A 20 -3.24 5.51 12.09
CA LEU A 20 -4.19 6.58 11.75
C LEU A 20 -5.35 6.66 12.73
N LYS A 21 -5.85 5.52 13.23
CA LYS A 21 -6.88 5.49 14.27
C LYS A 21 -6.38 6.10 15.59
N LYS A 22 -5.13 5.83 15.98
CA LYS A 22 -4.52 6.48 17.17
C LYS A 22 -4.42 8.00 17.03
N ARG A 23 -4.22 8.49 15.80
CA ARG A 23 -4.12 9.93 15.48
C ARG A 23 -5.46 10.61 15.22
N GLY A 24 -6.58 9.88 15.31
CA GLY A 24 -7.92 10.43 15.09
C GLY A 24 -8.25 10.77 13.63
N ILE A 25 -7.52 10.23 12.65
CA ILE A 25 -7.75 10.56 11.23
C ILE A 25 -8.89 9.70 10.69
N ALA A 26 -10.03 10.33 10.39
CA ALA A 26 -11.27 9.63 10.01
C ALA A 26 -11.36 9.21 8.53
N LYS A 27 -10.63 9.88 7.62
CA LYS A 27 -10.69 9.62 6.18
C LYS A 27 -9.32 9.86 5.55
N LEU A 28 -8.83 8.91 4.76
CA LEU A 28 -7.59 9.07 3.98
C LEU A 28 -7.72 8.32 2.65
N LYS A 29 -7.68 9.06 1.55
CA LYS A 29 -7.69 8.50 0.20
C LYS A 29 -6.32 7.87 -0.08
N VAL A 30 -6.30 6.56 -0.36
CA VAL A 30 -5.08 5.78 -0.60
C VAL A 30 -5.17 4.97 -1.89
N VAL A 31 -4.00 4.76 -2.50
CA VAL A 31 -3.81 3.82 -3.61
C VAL A 31 -3.25 2.53 -3.05
N TYR A 32 -3.93 1.42 -3.32
CA TYR A 32 -3.54 0.09 -2.84
C TYR A 32 -3.79 -0.95 -3.94
N SER A 33 -3.04 -2.04 -3.91
CA SER A 33 -3.29 -3.22 -4.74
C SER A 33 -4.17 -4.22 -3.98
N LYS A 34 -5.05 -4.92 -4.72
CA LYS A 34 -5.84 -6.04 -4.19
C LYS A 34 -5.12 -7.39 -4.34
N GLU A 35 -3.91 -7.40 -4.89
CA GLU A 35 -3.11 -8.63 -4.96
C GLU A 35 -2.89 -9.20 -3.57
N GLU A 36 -3.03 -10.52 -3.47
CA GLU A 36 -2.63 -11.24 -2.28
C GLU A 36 -1.11 -11.07 -2.11
N PRO A 37 -0.63 -10.60 -0.94
CA PRO A 37 0.78 -10.60 -0.67
C PRO A 37 1.26 -12.04 -0.79
N LEU A 38 2.11 -12.31 -1.77
CA LEU A 38 2.81 -13.58 -1.84
C LEU A 38 3.50 -13.80 -0.49
N THR A 39 3.08 -14.83 0.23
CA THR A 39 3.85 -15.35 1.36
C THR A 39 5.25 -15.61 0.82
N PRO A 40 6.32 -15.05 1.41
CA PRO A 40 7.66 -15.38 0.98
C PRO A 40 7.81 -16.90 1.08
N ARG A 41 7.88 -17.59 -0.06
CA ARG A 41 8.26 -19.00 -0.10
C ARG A 41 9.72 -19.05 0.33
N PHE A 42 9.95 -19.52 1.55
CA PHE A 42 11.26 -19.92 2.01
C PHE A 42 11.61 -21.23 1.31
N ASP A 43 12.15 -21.18 0.09
CA ASP A 43 12.63 -22.39 -0.58
C ASP A 43 14.03 -22.80 -0.11
N ASN A 44 14.70 -22.05 0.78
CA ASN A 44 15.98 -22.46 1.34
C ASN A 44 16.08 -22.11 2.83
N ALA A 45 16.18 -23.15 3.67
CA ALA A 45 16.35 -23.11 5.12
C ALA A 45 17.75 -22.62 5.57
N ALA A 46 18.47 -21.85 4.75
CA ALA A 46 19.89 -21.54 4.98
C ALA A 46 20.18 -20.08 5.38
N ASP A 47 19.25 -19.12 5.23
CA ASP A 47 19.52 -17.69 5.45
C ASP A 47 18.55 -17.03 6.45
N ILE A 48 18.36 -17.66 7.62
CA ILE A 48 17.64 -17.03 8.75
C ILE A 48 18.59 -16.03 9.45
N ASP A 49 18.89 -14.92 8.80
CA ASP A 49 19.33 -13.71 9.51
C ASP A 49 18.09 -12.84 9.80
N PRO A 50 17.62 -12.73 11.05
CA PRO A 50 16.45 -11.91 11.41
C PRO A 50 16.64 -10.41 11.12
N ARG A 51 17.84 -9.97 10.71
CA ARG A 51 18.15 -8.59 10.33
C ARG A 51 17.95 -8.30 8.84
N ARG A 52 17.89 -9.32 7.99
CA ARG A 52 17.58 -9.18 6.57
C ARG A 52 16.07 -9.25 6.39
N ARG A 53 15.39 -8.11 6.56
CA ARG A 53 14.04 -7.94 6.00
C ARG A 53 14.16 -8.20 4.51
N SER A 54 13.70 -9.37 4.07
CA SER A 54 13.36 -9.65 2.68
C SER A 54 12.47 -8.49 2.23
N THR A 55 13.04 -7.57 1.47
CA THR A 55 12.27 -6.55 0.77
C THR A 55 11.38 -7.31 -0.18
N PRO A 56 10.04 -7.25 -0.04
CA PRO A 56 9.16 -7.91 -0.99
C PRO A 56 9.55 -7.43 -2.38
N GLY A 57 10.02 -8.34 -3.23
CA GLY A 57 10.47 -7.99 -4.57
C GLY A 57 9.30 -7.49 -5.38
N SER A 58 9.15 -6.17 -5.50
CA SER A 58 8.22 -5.54 -6.44
C SER A 58 8.89 -5.43 -7.80
N ILE A 59 8.16 -5.75 -8.88
CA ILE A 59 8.62 -5.40 -10.23
C ILE A 59 8.76 -3.87 -10.32
N ALA A 60 9.83 -3.37 -10.94
CA ALA A 60 10.14 -1.93 -11.02
C ALA A 60 9.01 -1.08 -11.64
N PHE A 61 8.07 -1.73 -12.33
CA PHE A 61 6.89 -1.12 -12.93
C PHE A 61 5.84 -0.67 -11.90
N VAL A 62 5.61 -1.44 -10.84
CA VAL A 62 4.50 -1.19 -9.88
C VAL A 62 4.63 0.17 -9.18
N PRO A 63 5.82 0.60 -8.71
CA PRO A 63 6.00 1.95 -8.16
C PRO A 63 5.66 3.06 -9.16
N GLY A 64 6.06 2.91 -10.42
CA GLY A 64 5.78 3.89 -11.49
C GLY A 64 4.29 4.00 -11.80
N THR A 65 3.61 2.86 -11.96
CA THR A 65 2.16 2.83 -12.21
C THR A 65 1.37 3.41 -11.03
N ALA A 66 1.77 3.10 -9.80
CA ALA A 66 1.14 3.66 -8.61
C ALA A 66 1.26 5.20 -8.56
N GLY A 67 2.41 5.75 -8.96
CA GLY A 67 2.62 7.19 -9.09
C GLY A 67 1.71 7.85 -10.13
N LEU A 68 1.56 7.24 -11.32
CA LEU A 68 0.67 7.74 -12.37
C LEU A 68 -0.79 7.73 -11.93
N ILE A 69 -1.23 6.66 -11.24
CA ILE A 69 -2.59 6.57 -10.69
C ILE A 69 -2.83 7.66 -9.64
N LEU A 70 -1.85 7.93 -8.77
CA LEU A 70 -1.92 9.02 -7.79
C LEU A 70 -2.08 10.37 -8.47
N ALA A 71 -1.23 10.68 -9.45
CA ALA A 71 -1.29 11.95 -10.17
C ALA A 71 -2.64 12.15 -10.89
N GLY A 72 -3.12 11.10 -11.57
CA GLY A 72 -4.43 11.15 -12.24
C GLY A 72 -5.59 11.37 -11.28
N GLU A 73 -5.55 10.78 -10.09
CA GLU A 73 -6.57 10.99 -9.06
C GLU A 73 -6.56 12.42 -8.51
N VAL A 74 -5.38 12.98 -8.27
CA VAL A 74 -5.24 14.38 -7.79
C VAL A 74 -5.77 15.36 -8.83
N ILE A 75 -5.43 15.16 -10.11
CA ILE A 75 -5.93 16.01 -11.20
C ILE A 75 -7.46 15.92 -11.31
N LYS A 76 -8.04 14.72 -11.17
CA LYS A 76 -9.50 14.56 -11.17
C LYS A 76 -10.16 15.25 -9.98
N ASP A 77 -9.55 15.17 -8.80
CA ASP A 77 -10.06 15.87 -7.60
C ASP A 77 -10.08 17.39 -7.82
N ILE A 78 -8.99 17.93 -8.40
CA ILE A 78 -8.88 19.36 -8.67
C ILE A 78 -9.82 19.81 -9.80
N ALA A 79 -9.93 19.04 -10.89
CA ALA A 79 -10.67 19.45 -12.08
C ALA A 79 -12.19 19.24 -11.97
N PHE A 80 -12.65 18.21 -11.25
CA PHE A 80 -14.06 17.81 -11.24
C PHE A 80 -14.70 17.85 -9.85
N ASN A 81 -13.92 18.03 -8.79
CA ASN A 81 -14.36 17.91 -7.40
C ASN A 81 -14.09 19.20 -6.61
N CYS A 82 -14.21 20.36 -7.26
CA CYS A 82 -14.27 21.66 -6.59
C CYS A 82 -15.48 21.67 -5.64
N HIS A 83 -15.18 21.51 -4.36
CA HIS A 83 -16.08 21.82 -3.25
C HIS A 83 -15.72 23.18 -2.66
#